data_AF-A0A352PRN2-F1
#
_entry.id   AF-A0A352PRN2-F1
#
_cell.length_a   1.000
_cell.length_b   1.000
_cell.length_c   1.000
_cell.angle_alpha   90.00
_cell.angle_beta   90.00
_cell.angle_gamma   90.00
#
_symmetry.space_group_name_H-M   'P 1'
#
loop_
_entity.id
_entity.type
_entity.pdbx_description
1 polymer ?
#
loop_
_entity_poly.entity_id
_entity_poly.type
_entity_poly.pdbx_seq_one_letter_code
_entity_poly.pdbx_strand_id
1 'polypeptide(L)'
;MQHWKRWLVVAGGLTVLLGAVHLVFTYLFLDFVVDHLWFQSLGYEGYFWLRLLYRYAVFGAVTLLFFMVFFLNFWLASRFLGGAAPKPEDTDVRVRQRYVELAKLFRSGSLKVYTPLSLILAVIIAWPLFHQWEDALFYVFGAKSGVVDPVYAKDISYYLFSLPIN
;
A
#
# COMPACT_ATOMS: atom_id res chain seq x y z
N MET A 1 48.86 3.99 -25.55
CA MET A 1 48.39 2.59 -25.42
C MET A 1 47.48 2.32 -24.20
N GLN A 2 47.30 3.26 -23.27
CA GLN A 2 46.58 3.03 -21.99
C GLN A 2 45.05 3.27 -22.05
N HIS A 3 44.56 4.08 -22.99
CA HIS A 3 43.13 4.40 -23.13
C HIS A 3 42.31 3.21 -23.64
N TRP A 4 42.85 2.40 -24.57
CA TRP A 4 42.16 1.23 -25.12
C TRP A 4 41.81 0.18 -24.06
N LYS A 5 42.75 -0.10 -23.14
CA LYS A 5 42.53 -1.04 -22.04
C LYS A 5 41.44 -0.55 -21.07
N ARG A 6 41.33 0.75 -20.82
CA ARG A 6 40.27 1.33 -19.98
C ARG A 6 38.90 1.20 -20.64
N TRP A 7 38.79 1.45 -21.95
CA TRP A 7 37.55 1.25 -22.69
C TRP A 7 37.09 -0.21 -22.71
N LEU A 8 38.02 -1.17 -22.82
CA LEU A 8 37.68 -2.60 -22.70
C LEU A 8 37.17 -2.98 -21.30
N VAL A 9 37.76 -2.44 -20.24
CA VAL A 9 37.30 -2.68 -18.87
C VAL A 9 35.92 -2.04 -18.63
N VAL A 10 35.69 -0.82 -19.12
CA VAL A 10 34.39 -0.15 -19.03
C VAL A 10 33.32 -0.89 -19.84
N ALA A 11 33.65 -1.32 -21.08
CA ALA A 11 32.75 -2.10 -21.91
C ALA A 11 32.41 -3.44 -21.25
N GLY A 12 33.40 -4.15 -20.71
CA GLY A 12 33.22 -5.40 -19.97
C GLY A 12 32.34 -5.22 -18.73
N GLY A 13 32.61 -4.18 -17.93
CA GLY A 13 31.80 -3.84 -16.76
C GLY A 13 30.36 -3.50 -17.13
N LEU A 14 30.15 -2.73 -18.20
CA LEU A 14 28.82 -2.39 -18.69
C LEU A 14 28.05 -3.63 -19.17
N THR A 15 28.70 -4.55 -19.89
CA THR A 15 28.05 -5.80 -20.31
C THR A 15 27.64 -6.68 -19.12
N VAL A 16 28.48 -6.77 -18.08
CA VAL A 16 28.13 -7.51 -16.86
C VAL A 16 26.96 -6.85 -16.14
N LEU A 17 26.97 -5.51 -16.03
CA LEU A 17 25.87 -4.77 -15.40
C LEU A 17 24.56 -4.93 -16.17
N LEU A 18 24.59 -4.84 -17.50
CA LEU A 18 23.41 -5.08 -18.34
C LEU A 18 22.90 -6.53 -18.21
N GLY A 19 23.80 -7.50 -18.18
CA GLY A 19 23.44 -8.91 -17.94
C GLY A 19 22.79 -9.12 -16.58
N ALA A 20 23.32 -8.50 -15.52
CA ALA A 20 22.74 -8.56 -14.19
C ALA A 20 21.36 -7.90 -14.12
N VAL A 21 21.20 -6.72 -14.73
CA VAL A 21 19.90 -6.03 -14.83
C VAL A 21 18.89 -6.89 -15.57
N HIS A 22 19.29 -7.53 -16.68
CA HIS A 22 18.43 -8.43 -17.44
C HIS A 22 17.97 -9.63 -16.62
N LEU A 23 18.89 -10.29 -15.89
CA LEU A 23 18.55 -11.43 -15.04
C LEU A 23 17.59 -11.04 -13.92
N VAL A 24 17.83 -9.92 -13.25
CA VAL A 24 16.94 -9.40 -12.20
C VAL A 24 15.57 -9.05 -12.79
N PHE A 25 15.54 -8.40 -13.94
CA PHE A 25 14.30 -8.07 -14.63
C PHE A 25 13.51 -9.35 -14.96
N THR A 26 14.14 -10.32 -15.60
CA THR A 26 13.46 -11.58 -15.93
C THR A 26 12.96 -12.29 -14.68
N TYR A 27 13.77 -12.39 -13.62
CA TYR A 27 13.33 -13.03 -12.37
C TYR A 27 12.10 -12.34 -11.74
N LEU A 28 12.03 -11.01 -11.78
CA LEU A 28 10.92 -10.26 -11.21
C LEU A 28 9.63 -10.35 -12.05
N PHE A 29 9.75 -10.48 -13.37
CA PHE A 29 8.62 -10.47 -14.29
C PHE A 29 8.25 -11.85 -14.84
N LEU A 30 9.00 -12.90 -14.51
CA LEU A 30 8.78 -14.25 -15.04
C LEU A 30 7.36 -14.74 -14.72
N ASP A 31 6.98 -14.68 -13.44
CA ASP A 31 5.65 -15.13 -12.99
C ASP A 31 4.54 -14.38 -13.71
N PHE A 32 4.68 -13.05 -13.87
CA PHE A 32 3.70 -12.22 -14.58
C PHE A 32 3.55 -12.64 -16.04
N VAL A 33 4.66 -12.88 -16.75
CA VAL A 33 4.64 -13.28 -18.17
C VAL A 33 4.07 -14.69 -18.32
N VAL A 34 4.48 -15.62 -17.47
CA VAL A 34 4.00 -17.00 -17.47
C VAL A 34 2.50 -17.04 -17.20
N ASP A 35 2.02 -16.34 -16.18
CA ASP A 35 0.59 -16.24 -15.86
C ASP A 35 -0.18 -15.62 -17.03
N HIS A 36 0.28 -14.51 -17.59
CA HIS A 36 -0.38 -13.88 -18.72
C HIS A 36 -0.52 -14.83 -19.92
N LEU A 37 0.56 -15.51 -20.31
CA LEU A 37 0.54 -16.49 -21.41
C LEU A 37 -0.38 -17.69 -21.08
N TRP A 38 -0.41 -18.13 -19.83
CA TRP A 38 -1.30 -19.19 -19.38
C TRP A 38 -2.77 -18.78 -19.53
N PHE A 39 -3.17 -17.63 -18.99
CA PHE A 39 -4.53 -17.11 -19.13
C PHE A 39 -4.92 -16.89 -20.60
N GLN A 40 -3.99 -16.41 -21.43
CA GLN A 40 -4.20 -16.25 -22.86
C GLN A 40 -4.46 -17.60 -23.55
N SER A 41 -3.68 -18.64 -23.22
CA SER A 41 -3.84 -19.98 -23.82
C SER A 41 -5.20 -20.62 -23.53
N LEU A 42 -5.83 -20.23 -22.41
CA LEU A 42 -7.16 -20.70 -22.00
C LEU A 42 -8.31 -19.81 -22.52
N GLY A 43 -8.01 -18.71 -23.21
CA GLY A 43 -9.01 -17.72 -23.65
C GLY A 43 -9.53 -16.81 -22.52
N TYR A 44 -8.85 -16.76 -21.38
CA TYR A 44 -9.21 -15.96 -20.20
C TYR A 44 -8.36 -14.70 -20.02
N GLU A 45 -7.75 -14.18 -21.10
CA GLU A 45 -6.93 -12.96 -21.07
C GLU A 45 -7.67 -11.76 -20.46
N GLY A 46 -8.95 -11.58 -20.81
CA GLY A 46 -9.78 -10.51 -20.24
C GLY A 46 -9.94 -10.62 -18.72
N TYR A 47 -10.07 -11.84 -18.20
CA TYR A 47 -10.15 -12.07 -16.75
C TYR A 47 -8.83 -11.78 -16.04
N PHE A 48 -7.68 -12.06 -16.66
CA PHE A 48 -6.37 -11.71 -16.11
C PHE A 48 -6.23 -10.19 -15.88
N TRP A 49 -6.57 -9.39 -16.88
CA TRP A 49 -6.55 -7.93 -16.76
C TRP A 49 -7.55 -7.41 -15.75
N LEU A 50 -8.75 -8.00 -15.70
CA LEU A 50 -9.77 -7.64 -14.74
C LEU A 50 -9.33 -7.94 -13.30
N ARG A 51 -8.76 -9.12 -13.05
CA ARG A 51 -8.16 -9.52 -11.78
C ARG A 51 -7.10 -8.51 -11.34
N LEU A 52 -6.18 -8.14 -12.25
CA LEU A 52 -5.13 -7.18 -11.96
C LEU A 52 -5.71 -5.79 -11.63
N LEU A 53 -6.70 -5.33 -12.41
CA LEU A 53 -7.38 -4.06 -12.19
C LEU A 53 -8.06 -4.03 -10.81
N TYR A 54 -8.83 -5.06 -10.44
CA TYR A 54 -9.53 -5.09 -9.15
C TYR A 54 -8.56 -5.06 -7.98
N ARG A 55 -7.45 -5.80 -8.04
CA ARG A 55 -6.42 -5.79 -7.01
C ARG A 55 -5.91 -4.37 -6.71
N TYR A 56 -5.53 -3.63 -7.76
CA TYR A 56 -5.04 -2.26 -7.60
C TYR A 56 -6.16 -1.24 -7.32
N ALA A 57 -7.35 -1.43 -7.87
CA ALA A 57 -8.50 -0.55 -7.66
C ALA A 57 -8.99 -0.59 -6.21
N VAL A 58 -9.13 -1.79 -5.62
CA VAL A 58 -9.52 -1.97 -4.22
C VAL A 58 -8.47 -1.37 -3.29
N PHE A 59 -7.19 -1.67 -3.52
CA PHE A 59 -6.10 -1.09 -2.75
C PHE A 59 -6.07 0.44 -2.85
N GLY A 60 -6.22 0.99 -4.06
CA GLY A 60 -6.28 2.44 -4.28
C GLY A 60 -7.47 3.09 -3.60
N ALA A 61 -8.65 2.49 -3.68
CA ALA A 61 -9.87 2.99 -3.04
C ALA A 61 -9.75 3.03 -1.52
N VAL A 62 -9.25 1.95 -0.90
CA VAL A 62 -9.07 1.90 0.55
C VAL A 62 -7.94 2.81 1.02
N THR A 63 -6.83 2.86 0.29
CA THR A 63 -5.74 3.82 0.57
C THR A 63 -6.26 5.26 0.50
N LEU A 64 -7.05 5.61 -0.52
CA LEU A 64 -7.63 6.94 -0.66
C LEU A 64 -8.57 7.28 0.50
N LEU A 65 -9.42 6.32 0.90
CA LEU A 65 -10.34 6.48 2.03
C LEU A 65 -9.57 6.77 3.33
N PHE A 66 -8.60 5.94 3.68
CA PHE A 66 -7.79 6.14 4.90
C PHE A 66 -6.91 7.39 4.80
N PHE A 67 -6.39 7.69 3.62
CA PHE A 67 -5.66 8.92 3.36
C PHE A 67 -6.53 10.13 3.67
N MET A 68 -7.77 10.18 3.17
CA MET A 68 -8.71 11.28 3.46
C MET A 68 -8.99 11.37 4.97
N VAL A 69 -9.19 10.25 5.65
CA VAL A 69 -9.39 10.23 7.11
C VAL A 69 -8.20 10.83 7.85
N PHE A 70 -6.97 10.35 7.59
CA PHE A 70 -5.77 10.87 8.24
C PHE A 70 -5.49 12.32 7.85
N PHE A 71 -5.61 12.66 6.57
CA PHE A 71 -5.38 13.99 6.05
C PHE A 71 -6.33 15.01 6.67
N LEU A 72 -7.63 14.71 6.71
CA LEU A 72 -8.62 15.58 7.36
C LEU A 72 -8.35 15.69 8.86
N ASN A 73 -7.97 14.60 9.53
CA ASN A 73 -7.63 14.62 10.95
C ASN A 73 -6.43 15.53 11.24
N PHE A 74 -5.32 15.38 10.50
CA PHE A 74 -4.13 16.21 10.67
C PHE A 74 -4.35 17.65 10.23
N TRP A 75 -5.11 17.87 9.15
CA TRP A 75 -5.48 19.23 8.74
C TRP A 75 -6.28 19.92 9.84
N LEU A 76 -7.30 19.26 10.37
CA LEU A 76 -8.12 19.79 11.44
C LEU A 76 -7.30 20.06 12.71
N ALA A 77 -6.44 19.12 13.09
CA ALA A 77 -5.51 19.28 14.21
C ALA A 77 -4.58 20.50 14.01
N SER A 78 -3.97 20.63 12.83
CA SER A 78 -3.08 21.77 12.52
C SER A 78 -3.80 23.12 12.63
N ARG A 79 -5.09 23.18 12.30
CA ARG A 79 -5.92 24.38 12.43
C ARG A 79 -6.26 24.71 13.90
N PHE A 80 -6.54 23.71 14.73
CA PHE A 80 -6.96 23.93 16.13
C PHE A 80 -5.81 24.03 17.13
N LEU A 81 -4.64 23.45 16.84
CA LEU A 81 -3.43 23.57 17.68
C LEU A 81 -2.92 25.02 17.82
N GLY A 82 -3.34 25.94 16.96
CA GLY A 82 -3.02 27.37 17.07
C GLY A 82 -3.57 28.04 18.34
N GLY A 83 -4.58 27.48 19.01
CA GLY A 83 -5.20 28.04 20.21
C GLY A 83 -4.80 27.40 21.55
N ALA A 84 -4.15 26.23 21.52
CA ALA A 84 -3.91 25.40 22.71
C ALA A 84 -2.43 25.37 23.12
N ALA A 85 -1.79 26.54 23.25
CA ALA A 85 -0.47 26.62 23.85
C ALA A 85 -0.56 26.22 25.33
N PRO A 86 0.24 25.27 25.83
CA PRO A 86 0.22 24.89 27.24
C PRO A 86 0.56 26.09 28.13
N LYS A 87 -0.26 26.32 29.16
CA LYS A 87 -0.02 27.37 30.16
C LYS A 87 1.29 27.08 30.90
N PRO A 88 2.08 28.12 31.24
CA PRO A 88 3.46 27.97 31.67
C PRO A 88 3.68 27.28 33.04
N GLU A 89 2.64 26.95 33.79
CA GLU A 89 2.76 26.63 35.22
C GLU A 89 2.95 25.13 35.55
N ASP A 90 2.64 24.17 34.65
CA ASP A 90 2.54 22.74 35.02
C ASP A 90 3.40 21.75 34.20
N THR A 91 4.39 22.18 33.39
CA THR A 91 5.10 21.25 32.49
C THR A 91 6.61 21.44 32.45
N ASP A 92 7.33 20.32 32.60
CA ASP A 92 8.79 20.23 32.48
C ASP A 92 9.31 20.87 31.18
N VAL A 93 10.38 21.68 31.27
CA VAL A 93 10.84 22.59 30.21
C VAL A 93 11.18 21.83 28.92
N ARG A 94 11.73 20.61 29.05
CA ARG A 94 12.07 19.74 27.91
C ARG A 94 10.84 19.19 27.18
N VAL A 95 9.80 18.82 27.91
CA VAL A 95 8.53 18.31 27.34
C VAL A 95 7.81 19.43 26.62
N ARG A 96 7.79 20.63 27.22
CA ARG A 96 7.25 21.84 26.60
C ARG A 96 8.00 22.21 25.32
N GLN A 97 9.33 22.18 25.31
CA GLN A 97 10.12 22.45 24.10
C GLN A 97 9.81 21.48 22.97
N ARG A 98 9.76 20.16 23.24
CA ARG A 98 9.35 19.16 22.23
C ARG A 98 7.94 19.37 21.73
N TYR A 99 6.99 19.66 22.61
CA TYR A 99 5.61 19.95 22.22
C TYR A 99 5.52 21.20 21.34
N VAL A 100 6.27 22.26 21.69
CA VAL A 100 6.32 23.50 20.91
C VAL A 100 7.01 23.30 19.56
N GLU A 101 8.07 22.48 19.48
CA GLU A 101 8.74 22.13 18.21
C GLU A 101 7.83 21.31 17.29
N LEU A 102 7.18 20.27 17.82
CA LEU A 102 6.18 19.49 17.09
C LEU A 102 5.02 20.39 16.67
N ALA A 103 4.47 21.20 17.57
CA ALA A 103 3.41 22.14 17.26
C ALA A 103 3.84 23.17 16.21
N LYS A 104 5.10 23.65 16.19
CA LYS A 104 5.63 24.53 15.14
C LYS A 104 5.74 23.83 13.78
N LEU A 105 6.19 22.57 13.76
CA LEU A 105 6.19 21.71 12.57
C LEU A 105 4.77 21.59 11.99
N PHE A 106 3.77 21.34 12.84
CA PHE A 106 2.36 21.25 12.44
C PHE A 106 1.72 22.61 12.13
N ARG A 107 2.12 23.70 12.79
CA ARG A 107 1.56 25.06 12.64
C ARG A 107 2.08 25.80 11.41
N SER A 108 3.25 25.42 10.86
CA SER A 108 3.85 26.11 9.71
C SER A 108 3.08 25.99 8.38
N GLY A 109 1.88 25.40 8.38
CA GLY A 109 1.05 25.28 7.18
C GLY A 109 1.64 24.36 6.12
N SER A 110 2.58 23.49 6.51
CA SER A 110 3.26 22.61 5.57
C SER A 110 2.35 21.43 5.24
N LEU A 111 1.42 21.63 4.31
CA LEU A 111 0.76 20.57 3.52
C LEU A 111 1.77 19.49 3.12
N LYS A 112 3.04 19.88 2.90
CA LYS A 112 4.15 19.01 2.55
C LYS A 112 4.54 17.99 3.63
N VAL A 113 4.17 18.18 4.90
CA VAL A 113 4.52 17.24 6.00
C VAL A 113 3.39 16.25 6.27
N TYR A 114 2.16 16.74 6.50
CA TYR A 114 1.06 15.83 6.83
C TYR A 114 0.50 15.08 5.62
N THR A 115 0.64 15.59 4.38
CA THR A 115 0.23 14.85 3.17
C THR A 115 1.00 13.54 3.00
N PRO A 116 2.36 13.53 2.92
CA PRO A 116 3.09 12.27 2.80
C PRO A 116 2.93 11.39 4.04
N LEU A 117 2.85 11.96 5.24
CA LEU A 117 2.61 11.18 6.46
C LEU A 117 1.25 10.46 6.42
N SER A 118 0.17 11.16 6.04
CA SER A 118 -1.17 10.58 5.89
C SER A 118 -1.18 9.47 4.85
N LEU A 119 -0.47 9.67 3.73
CA LEU A 119 -0.38 8.70 2.65
C LEU A 119 0.38 7.45 3.10
N ILE A 120 1.51 7.61 3.77
CA ILE A 120 2.30 6.49 4.31
C ILE A 120 1.45 5.68 5.29
N LEU A 121 0.77 6.35 6.23
CA LEU A 121 -0.11 5.69 7.18
C LEU A 121 -1.25 4.95 6.48
N ALA A 122 -1.90 5.58 5.50
CA ALA A 122 -2.97 4.96 4.72
C ALA A 122 -2.49 3.71 3.96
N VAL A 123 -1.31 3.77 3.34
CA VAL A 123 -0.70 2.63 2.64
C VAL A 123 -0.38 1.49 3.61
N ILE A 124 0.17 1.79 4.79
CA ILE A 124 0.46 0.78 5.81
C ILE A 124 -0.82 0.07 6.25
N ILE A 125 -1.91 0.82 6.46
CA ILE A 125 -3.21 0.26 6.83
C ILE A 125 -3.83 -0.56 5.68
N ALA A 126 -3.69 -0.12 4.43
CA ALA A 126 -4.23 -0.80 3.26
C ALA A 126 -3.36 -1.99 2.78
N TRP A 127 -2.13 -2.14 3.29
CA TRP A 127 -1.17 -3.14 2.82
C TRP A 127 -1.66 -4.60 2.91
N PRO A 128 -2.26 -5.07 4.03
CA PRO A 128 -2.78 -6.43 4.11
C PRO A 128 -3.86 -6.70 3.06
N LEU A 129 -4.71 -5.70 2.81
CA LEU A 129 -5.78 -5.77 1.81
C LEU A 129 -5.24 -5.97 0.39
N PHE A 130 -4.07 -5.43 0.06
CA PHE A 130 -3.44 -5.66 -1.25
C PHE A 130 -2.96 -7.11 -1.44
N HIS A 131 -2.59 -7.77 -0.35
CA HIS A 131 -2.12 -9.16 -0.35
C HIS A 131 -3.30 -10.13 -0.37
N GLN A 132 -4.37 -9.80 0.37
CA GLN A 132 -5.57 -10.62 0.52
C GLN A 132 -6.79 -9.98 -0.17
N TRP A 133 -6.57 -9.40 -1.35
CA TRP A 133 -7.58 -8.63 -2.06
C TRP A 133 -8.77 -9.51 -2.52
N GLU A 134 -8.50 -10.77 -2.87
CA GLU A 134 -9.53 -11.76 -3.25
C GLU A 134 -10.45 -12.08 -2.07
N ASP A 135 -9.85 -12.44 -0.94
CA ASP A 135 -10.59 -12.78 0.28
C ASP A 135 -11.42 -11.59 0.75
N ALA A 136 -10.86 -10.38 0.73
CA ALA A 136 -11.59 -9.17 1.07
C ALA A 136 -12.78 -8.89 0.13
N LEU A 137 -12.62 -9.15 -1.18
CA LEU A 137 -13.73 -9.02 -2.12
C LEU A 137 -14.80 -10.09 -1.87
N PHE A 138 -14.42 -11.33 -1.63
CA PHE A 138 -15.39 -12.39 -1.32
C PHE A 138 -16.09 -12.17 0.02
N TYR A 139 -15.42 -11.58 1.01
CA TYR A 139 -16.04 -11.21 2.27
C TYR A 139 -17.18 -10.20 2.10
N VAL A 140 -16.94 -9.18 1.28
CA VAL A 140 -17.87 -8.05 1.11
C VAL A 140 -18.94 -8.36 0.06
N PHE A 141 -18.55 -9.01 -1.04
CA PHE A 141 -19.39 -9.23 -2.24
C PHE A 141 -19.67 -10.71 -2.53
N GLY A 142 -19.26 -11.62 -1.65
CA GLY A 142 -19.48 -13.06 -1.82
C GLY A 142 -20.96 -13.39 -1.93
N ALA A 143 -21.30 -14.20 -2.93
CA ALA A 143 -22.67 -14.65 -3.14
C ALA A 143 -23.10 -15.62 -2.02
N LYS A 144 -24.36 -15.52 -1.59
CA LYS A 144 -24.95 -16.50 -0.67
C LYS A 144 -25.15 -17.82 -1.39
N SER A 145 -24.82 -18.93 -0.72
CA SER A 145 -25.07 -20.26 -1.28
C SER A 145 -26.56 -20.62 -1.22
N GLY A 146 -27.30 -20.06 -0.25
CA GLY A 146 -28.70 -20.39 0.00
C GLY A 146 -28.88 -21.70 0.77
N VAL A 147 -27.79 -22.42 1.04
CA VAL A 147 -27.80 -23.66 1.80
C VAL A 147 -27.30 -23.36 3.20
N VAL A 148 -28.12 -23.71 4.20
CA VAL A 148 -27.81 -23.48 5.61
C VAL A 148 -27.32 -24.78 6.23
N ASP A 149 -26.19 -24.72 6.92
CA ASP A 149 -25.65 -25.81 7.70
C ASP A 149 -26.59 -26.16 8.87
N PRO A 150 -26.95 -27.46 9.06
CA PRO A 150 -27.87 -27.88 10.10
C PRO A 150 -27.32 -27.74 11.52
N VAL A 151 -26.00 -27.71 11.72
CA VAL A 151 -25.40 -27.70 13.07
C VAL A 151 -25.35 -26.30 13.66
N TYR A 152 -24.85 -25.32 12.91
CA TYR A 152 -24.59 -23.96 13.37
C TYR A 152 -25.54 -22.92 12.78
N ALA A 153 -26.47 -23.33 11.91
CA ALA A 153 -27.44 -22.45 11.24
C ALA A 153 -26.77 -21.28 10.49
N LYS A 154 -25.60 -21.53 9.89
CA LYS A 154 -24.87 -20.58 9.04
C LYS A 154 -25.00 -20.98 7.58
N ASP A 155 -25.12 -20.00 6.68
CA ASP A 155 -25.04 -20.25 5.23
C ASP A 155 -23.65 -20.80 4.89
N ILE A 156 -23.54 -21.74 3.95
CA ILE A 156 -22.25 -22.30 3.53
C ILE A 156 -21.28 -21.19 3.07
N SER A 157 -21.79 -20.09 2.50
CA SER A 157 -20.99 -18.93 2.09
C SER A 157 -20.20 -18.31 3.25
N TYR A 158 -20.67 -18.45 4.50
CA TYR A 158 -19.92 -18.00 5.67
C TYR A 158 -18.59 -18.74 5.80
N TYR A 159 -18.59 -20.07 5.63
CA TYR A 159 -17.39 -20.88 5.76
C TYR A 159 -16.42 -20.69 4.58
N LEU A 160 -16.94 -20.36 3.40
CA LEU A 160 -16.12 -20.15 2.20
C LEU A 160 -15.50 -18.76 2.14
N PHE A 161 -16.24 -17.72 2.53
CA PHE A 161 -15.85 -16.33 2.26
C PHE A 161 -15.61 -15.49 3.51
N SER A 162 -16.13 -15.91 4.68
CA SER A 162 -16.00 -15.14 5.91
C SER A 162 -15.07 -15.77 6.93
N LEU A 163 -15.17 -17.09 7.13
CA LEU A 163 -14.34 -17.80 8.11
C LEU A 163 -12.83 -17.75 7.83
N PRO A 164 -12.33 -17.78 6.57
CA PRO A 164 -10.89 -17.73 6.33
C PRO A 164 -10.23 -16.42 6.79
N ILE A 165 -11.02 -15.36 6.97
CA ILE A 165 -10.58 -14.03 7.39
C ILE A 165 -10.75 -13.93 8.91
N ASN A 166 -9.87 -14.63 9.64
CA ASN A 166 -9.80 -14.58 11.11
C ASN A 166 -8.44 -14.09 11.58
#